data_AF-A0A160TNQ3-F1
#
_entry.id   AF-A0A160TNQ3-F1
#
_cell.length_a   1.000
_cell.length_b   1.000
_cell.length_c   1.000
_cell.angle_alpha   90.00
_cell.angle_beta   90.00
_cell.angle_gamma   90.00
#
_symmetry.space_group_name_H-M   'P 1'
#
loop_
_entity.id
_entity.type
_entity.pdbx_description
1 polymer ?
#
loop_
_entity_poly.entity_id
_entity_poly.type
_entity_poly.pdbx_seq_one_letter_code
_entity_poly.pdbx_strand_id
1 'polypeptide(L)'
;MLGQWEQMANQFGGQVMKSGEFSRVMQGASSATMTAQAAAHQMMDKALAAANMPSRSEVEDLSARVRRIEESVGRIEALLMAQASGVPQGIVPSERPRPKRTRKPPEKPA
;
A
#
# COMPACT_ATOMS: atom_id res chain seq x y z
N MET A 1 13.19 -43.64 28.25
CA MET A 1 11.89 -43.50 27.56
C MET A 1 11.62 -42.10 27.00
N LEU A 2 12.37 -41.05 27.35
CA LEU A 2 12.25 -39.72 26.70
C LEU A 2 12.81 -39.69 25.26
N GLY A 3 13.89 -40.41 24.97
CA GLY A 3 14.50 -40.43 23.62
C GLY A 3 13.63 -41.07 22.52
N GLN A 4 12.72 -41.97 22.89
CA GLN A 4 11.70 -42.51 21.96
C GLN A 4 10.60 -41.50 21.67
N TRP A 5 10.27 -40.63 22.64
CA TRP A 5 9.35 -39.52 22.44
C TRP A 5 9.95 -38.44 21.53
N GLU A 6 11.23 -38.12 21.69
CA GLU A 6 11.96 -37.21 20.79
C GLU A 6 12.06 -37.76 19.36
N GLN A 7 12.37 -39.06 19.19
CA GLN A 7 12.40 -39.67 17.87
C GLN A 7 11.01 -39.75 17.24
N MET A 8 9.98 -40.08 18.02
CA MET A 8 8.61 -40.09 17.54
C MET A 8 8.14 -38.68 17.16
N ALA A 9 8.43 -37.66 17.96
CA ALA A 9 8.12 -36.26 17.65
C ALA A 9 8.86 -35.76 16.40
N ASN A 10 10.12 -36.15 16.18
CA ASN A 10 10.86 -35.76 14.97
C ASN A 10 10.34 -36.46 13.71
N GLN A 11 9.98 -37.74 13.78
CA GLN A 11 9.42 -38.47 12.64
C GLN A 11 7.99 -38.02 12.31
N PHE A 12 7.15 -37.83 13.34
CA PHE A 12 5.79 -37.31 13.16
C PHE A 12 5.82 -35.84 12.72
N GLY A 13 6.59 -34.98 13.38
CA GLY A 13 6.69 -33.55 13.05
C GLY A 13 7.24 -33.31 11.65
N GLY A 14 8.27 -34.06 11.25
CA GLY A 14 8.87 -33.93 9.92
C GLY A 14 7.98 -34.43 8.77
N GLN A 15 7.19 -35.49 8.97
CA GLN A 15 6.29 -36.04 7.95
C GLN A 15 4.93 -35.33 7.92
N VAL A 16 4.38 -34.94 9.07
CA VAL A 16 3.13 -34.18 9.15
C VAL A 16 3.30 -32.80 8.53
N MET A 17 4.38 -32.06 8.85
CA MET A 17 4.62 -30.75 8.24
C MET A 17 4.93 -30.82 6.73
N LYS A 18 5.54 -31.92 6.25
CA LYS A 18 5.79 -32.14 4.81
C LYS A 18 4.56 -32.66 4.05
N SER A 19 3.50 -33.05 4.76
CA SER A 19 2.28 -33.52 4.13
C SER A 19 1.49 -32.33 3.55
N GLY A 20 1.11 -32.41 2.28
CA GLY A 20 0.26 -31.39 1.64
C GLY A 20 -1.12 -31.26 2.32
N GLU A 21 -1.56 -32.30 3.04
CA GLU A 21 -2.77 -32.30 3.88
C GLU A 21 -2.66 -31.36 5.07
N PHE A 22 -1.54 -31.35 5.79
CA PHE A 22 -1.33 -30.40 6.89
C PHE A 22 -1.36 -28.95 6.39
N SER A 23 -0.71 -28.67 5.26
CA SER A 23 -0.74 -27.33 4.67
C SER A 23 -2.17 -26.90 4.29
N ARG A 24 -2.99 -27.81 3.73
CA ARG A 24 -4.41 -27.55 3.44
C ARG A 24 -5.24 -27.33 4.70
N VAL A 25 -5.04 -28.14 5.74
CA VAL A 25 -5.75 -27.97 7.02
C VAL A 25 -5.35 -26.65 7.68
N MET A 26 -4.06 -26.29 7.65
CA MET A 26 -3.57 -25.04 8.23
C MET A 26 -4.08 -23.82 7.46
N GLN A 27 -4.10 -23.88 6.13
CA GLN A 27 -4.70 -22.85 5.27
C GLN A 27 -6.21 -22.76 5.51
N GLY A 28 -6.91 -23.89 5.61
CA GLY A 28 -8.33 -23.96 5.92
C GLY A 28 -8.65 -23.36 7.30
N ALA A 29 -7.90 -23.75 8.33
CA ALA A 29 -8.02 -23.21 9.68
C ALA A 29 -7.73 -21.71 9.72
N SER A 30 -6.70 -21.25 9.00
CA SER A 30 -6.39 -19.82 8.89
C SER A 30 -7.49 -19.04 8.15
N SER A 31 -8.08 -19.63 7.11
CA SER A 31 -9.20 -18.98 6.41
C SER A 31 -10.44 -18.91 7.30
N ALA A 32 -10.72 -19.97 8.07
CA ALA A 32 -11.83 -20.02 9.00
C ALA A 32 -11.67 -18.99 10.12
N THR A 33 -10.48 -18.84 10.71
CA THR A 33 -10.23 -17.82 11.73
C THR A 33 -10.38 -16.40 11.17
N MET A 34 -9.91 -16.13 9.95
CA MET A 34 -10.15 -14.85 9.28
C MET A 34 -11.64 -14.57 9.06
N THR A 35 -12.42 -15.57 8.63
CA THR A 35 -13.88 -15.40 8.49
C THR A 35 -14.58 -15.15 9.81
N ALA A 36 -14.16 -15.82 10.89
CA ALA A 36 -14.70 -15.62 12.22
C ALA A 36 -14.40 -14.21 12.75
N GLN A 37 -13.18 -13.72 12.53
CA GLN A 37 -12.81 -12.34 12.86
C GLN A 37 -13.66 -11.32 12.08
N ALA A 38 -13.82 -11.53 10.77
CA ALA A 38 -14.66 -10.66 9.93
C ALA A 38 -16.12 -10.62 10.42
N ALA A 39 -16.69 -11.78 10.77
CA ALA A 39 -18.05 -11.85 11.31
C ALA A 39 -18.18 -11.13 12.66
N ALA A 40 -17.18 -11.26 13.54
CA ALA A 40 -17.16 -10.55 14.82
C ALA A 40 -17.11 -9.02 14.62
N HIS A 41 -16.28 -8.54 13.69
CA HIS A 41 -16.22 -7.11 13.34
C HIS A 41 -17.56 -6.60 12.80
N GLN A 42 -18.23 -7.34 11.91
CA GLN A 42 -19.55 -6.97 11.40
C GLN A 42 -20.61 -6.88 12.51
N MET A 43 -20.55 -7.73 13.53
CA MET A 43 -21.47 -7.66 14.66
C MET A 43 -21.18 -6.45 15.55
N MET A 44 -19.90 -6.12 15.78
CA MET A 44 -19.52 -4.90 16.51
C MET A 44 -19.97 -3.64 15.77
N ASP A 45 -19.78 -3.57 14.45
CA ASP A 45 -20.22 -2.43 13.64
C ASP A 45 -21.74 -2.24 13.73
N LYS A 46 -22.52 -3.33 13.68
CA LYS A 46 -23.98 -3.27 13.88
C LYS A 46 -24.36 -2.81 15.29
N ALA A 47 -23.63 -3.24 16.31
CA ALA A 47 -23.86 -2.79 17.69
C ALA A 47 -23.56 -1.30 17.86
N LEU A 48 -22.46 -0.81 17.28
CA LEU A 48 -22.11 0.62 17.28
C LEU A 48 -23.16 1.44 16.53
N ALA A 49 -23.58 0.99 15.35
CA ALA A 49 -24.64 1.64 14.59
C ALA A 49 -25.97 1.71 15.39
N ALA A 50 -26.34 0.64 16.10
CA ALA A 50 -27.52 0.65 16.97
C ALA A 50 -27.41 1.64 18.15
N ALA A 51 -26.18 1.92 18.61
CA ALA A 51 -25.89 2.91 19.64
C ALA A 51 -25.70 4.34 19.07
N ASN A 52 -25.94 4.57 17.78
CA ASN A 52 -25.61 5.81 17.07
C ASN A 52 -24.13 6.21 17.19
N MET A 53 -23.24 5.21 17.32
CA MET A 53 -21.79 5.41 17.37
C MET A 53 -21.18 5.04 16.00
N PRO A 54 -20.24 5.84 15.48
CA PRO A 54 -19.56 5.51 14.23
C PRO A 54 -18.61 4.33 14.42
N SER A 55 -18.55 3.46 13.40
CA SER A 55 -17.57 2.39 13.32
C SER A 55 -16.20 2.91 12.89
N ARG A 56 -15.15 2.09 13.12
CA ARG A 56 -13.80 2.43 12.70
C ARG A 56 -13.68 2.58 11.17
N SER A 57 -14.34 1.70 10.42
CA SER A 57 -14.30 1.70 8.95
C SER A 57 -14.94 2.97 8.38
N GLU A 58 -16.03 3.45 8.98
CA GLU A 58 -16.68 4.71 8.59
C GLU A 58 -15.79 5.92 8.88
N VAL A 59 -15.07 5.93 10.01
CA VAL A 59 -14.10 7.00 10.32
C VAL A 59 -12.95 7.02 9.31
N GLU A 60 -12.46 5.85 8.90
CA GLU A 60 -11.41 5.72 7.89
C GLU A 60 -11.89 6.21 6.51
N ASP A 61 -13.12 5.86 6.09
CA ASP A 61 -13.72 6.38 4.84
C ASP A 61 -13.89 7.91 4.87
N LEU A 62 -14.41 8.46 5.97
CA LEU A 62 -14.56 9.90 6.14
C LEU A 62 -13.20 10.61 6.05
N SER A 63 -12.17 10.05 6.68
CA SER A 63 -10.80 10.60 6.62
C SER A 63 -10.25 10.59 5.18
N ALA A 64 -10.49 9.51 4.43
CA ALA A 64 -10.09 9.41 3.02
C ALA A 64 -10.84 10.40 2.13
N ARG A 65 -12.10 10.69 2.43
CA ARG A 65 -12.90 11.72 1.74
C ARG A 65 -12.37 13.13 2.04
N VAL A 66 -12.09 13.44 3.30
CA VAL A 66 -11.51 14.73 3.72
C VAL A 66 -10.17 14.96 3.03
N ARG A 67 -9.29 13.96 3.02
CA ARG A 67 -7.99 14.06 2.34
C ARG A 67 -8.13 14.37 0.84
N ARG A 68 -9.08 13.74 0.15
CA ARG A 68 -9.36 14.04 -1.27
C ARG A 68 -9.84 15.48 -1.48
N ILE A 69 -10.63 16.00 -0.55
CA ILE A 69 -11.07 17.40 -0.57
C ILE A 69 -9.87 18.32 -0.38
N GLU A 70 -9.03 18.07 0.62
CA GLU A 70 -7.80 18.84 0.88
C GLU A 70 -6.88 18.87 -0.34
N GLU A 71 -6.66 17.73 -1.00
CA GLU A 71 -5.89 17.66 -2.23
C GLU A 71 -6.52 18.48 -3.37
N SER A 72 -7.85 18.47 -3.48
CA SER A 72 -8.55 19.28 -4.48
C SER A 72 -8.43 20.78 -4.20
N VAL A 73 -8.54 21.17 -2.93
CA VAL A 73 -8.36 22.57 -2.50
C VAL A 73 -6.93 23.01 -2.80
N GLY A 74 -5.92 22.22 -2.43
CA GLY A 74 -4.52 22.54 -2.74
C GLY A 74 -4.24 22.69 -4.24
N ARG A 75 -4.87 21.86 -5.10
CA ARG A 75 -4.80 22.04 -6.56
C ARG A 75 -5.42 23.35 -7.02
N ILE A 76 -6.59 23.71 -6.49
CA ILE A 76 -7.28 24.96 -6.84
C ILE A 76 -6.42 26.16 -6.42
N GLU A 77 -5.89 26.15 -5.20
CA GLU A 77 -4.99 27.20 -4.70
C GLU A 77 -3.75 27.35 -5.58
N ALA A 78 -3.14 26.24 -6.00
CA ALA A 78 -1.98 26.27 -6.90
C ALA A 78 -2.32 26.87 -8.28
N LEU A 79 -3.48 26.52 -8.84
CA LEU A 79 -3.95 27.10 -10.12
C LEU A 79 -4.23 28.60 -9.99
N LEU A 80 -4.87 29.02 -8.89
CA LEU A 80 -5.13 30.43 -8.61
C LEU A 80 -3.83 31.22 -8.43
N MET A 81 -2.87 30.68 -7.69
CA MET A 81 -1.55 31.30 -7.54
C MET A 81 -0.81 31.41 -8.88
N ALA A 82 -0.86 30.38 -9.73
CA ALA A 82 -0.24 30.42 -11.05
C ALA A 82 -0.89 31.48 -11.96
N GLN A 83 -2.22 31.60 -11.92
CA GLN A 83 -2.97 32.61 -12.66
C GLN A 83 -2.66 34.03 -12.16
N ALA A 84 -2.63 34.23 -10.84
CA ALA A 84 -2.29 35.51 -10.22
C ALA A 84 -0.83 35.93 -10.47
N SER A 85 0.08 34.96 -10.57
CA SER A 85 1.51 35.21 -10.87
C SER A 85 1.77 35.51 -12.35
N GLY A 86 0.74 35.46 -13.21
CA GLY A 86 0.87 35.71 -14.65
C GLY A 86 1.76 34.71 -15.40
N VAL A 87 2.11 33.58 -14.78
CA VAL A 87 2.92 32.52 -15.39
C VAL A 87 1.99 31.63 -16.20
N PRO A 88 2.08 31.59 -17.55
CA PRO A 88 1.16 30.81 -18.35
C PRO A 88 1.38 29.31 -18.08
N GLN A 89 0.34 28.64 -17.61
CA GLN A 89 0.27 27.19 -17.47
C GLN A 89 0.52 26.56 -18.85
N GLY A 90 1.70 25.95 -19.04
CA GLY A 90 2.08 25.30 -20.30
C GLY A 90 3.34 25.85 -20.98
N ILE A 91 4.01 26.87 -20.43
CA ILE A 91 5.37 27.21 -20.90
C ILE A 91 6.34 26.22 -20.24
N VAL A 92 6.48 25.05 -20.86
CA VAL A 92 7.77 24.34 -20.83
C VAL A 92 8.81 25.39 -21.21
N PRO A 93 9.83 25.66 -20.38
CA PRO A 93 10.88 26.60 -20.77
C PRO A 93 11.36 26.09 -22.13
N SER A 94 11.14 26.87 -23.19
CA SER A 94 11.65 26.48 -24.49
C SER A 94 13.14 26.26 -24.27
N GLU A 95 13.59 25.02 -24.49
CA GLU A 95 14.99 24.67 -24.45
C GLU A 95 15.63 25.51 -25.55
N ARG A 96 16.09 26.72 -25.18
CA ARG A 96 16.82 27.58 -26.10
C ARG A 96 17.90 26.69 -26.71
N PRO A 97 17.95 26.58 -28.06
CA PRO A 97 18.87 25.66 -28.70
C PRO A 97 20.28 25.89 -28.15
N ARG A 98 20.83 24.88 -27.48
CA ARG A 98 22.16 25.00 -26.88
C ARG A 98 23.14 25.31 -28.03
N PRO A 99 24.01 26.33 -27.90
CA PRO A 99 24.93 26.70 -28.97
C PRO A 99 25.80 25.50 -29.35
N LYS A 100 25.86 25.19 -30.65
CA LYS A 100 26.64 24.06 -31.16
C LYS A 100 28.11 24.27 -30.80
N ARG A 101 28.73 23.29 -30.14
CA ARG A 101 30.16 23.33 -29.80
C ARG A 101 30.98 23.20 -31.09
N THR A 102 31.54 24.30 -31.57
CA THR A 102 32.34 24.38 -32.81
C THR A 102 33.84 24.18 -32.59
N ARG A 103 34.28 23.88 -31.37
CA ARG A 103 35.69 23.57 -31.12
C ARG A 103 36.05 22.20 -31.68
N LYS A 104 36.87 22.19 -32.74
CA LYS A 104 37.57 20.99 -33.20
C LYS A 104 38.69 20.62 -32.23
N PRO A 105 38.91 19.34 -31.92
CA PRO A 105 40.04 18.90 -31.12
C PRO A 105 41.37 19.27 -31.80
N PRO A 106 42.44 19.53 -31.04
CA PRO A 106 43.77 19.71 -31.62
C PRO A 106 44.21 18.41 -32.30
N GLU A 107 44.78 18.53 -33.50
CA GLU A 107 45.35 17.40 -34.23
C GLU A 107 46.57 16.85 -33.48
N LYS A 108 46.64 15.51 -33.37
CA LYS A 108 47.75 14.85 -32.68
C LYS A 108 49.04 15.04 -33.49
N PRO A 109 50.17 15.38 -32.85
CA PRO A 109 51.46 15.39 -33.52
C PRO A 109 51.86 13.96 -33.92
N ALA A 110 52.45 13.85 -35.12
CA ALA A 110 52.99 12.61 -35.68
C ALA A 110 54.28 12.17 -34.98
#